data_AF-I0I7X9-F1
#
_entry.id   AF-I0I7X9-F1
#
_cell.length_a   1.000
_cell.length_b   1.000
_cell.length_c   1.000
_cell.angle_alpha   90.00
_cell.angle_beta   90.00
_cell.angle_gamma   90.00
#
_symmetry.space_group_name_H-M   'P 1'
#
loop_
_entity.id
_entity.type
_entity.pdbx_description
1 polymer ?
#
loop_
_entity_poly.entity_id
_entity_poly.type
_entity_poly.pdbx_seq_one_letter_code
_entity_poly.pdbx_strand_id
1 'polypeptide(L)' 'MSIHENKAVIRRFVKEVLNDKNLAVIDEICPPDYVELDPLPGQGPEDLRRR' A
#
# COMPACT_ATOMS: atom_id res chain seq x y z
N MET A 1 13.71 -11.90 -0.90
CA MET A 1 12.61 -12.34 -0.02
C MET A 1 11.94 -13.55 -0.64
N SER A 2 11.61 -14.54 0.18
CA SER A 2 10.73 -15.65 -0.13
C SER A 2 9.27 -15.19 -0.20
N ILE A 3 8.40 -16.03 -0.76
CA ILE A 3 6.94 -15.77 -0.80
C ILE A 3 6.37 -15.55 0.61
N HIS A 4 6.87 -16.27 1.61
CA HIS A 4 6.39 -16.16 2.99
C HIS A 4 6.75 -14.82 3.62
N GLU A 5 7.96 -14.33 3.35
CA GLU A 5 8.45 -13.03 3.80
C GLU A 5 7.66 -11.89 3.14
N ASN A 6 7.46 -11.94 1.81
CA ASN A 6 6.64 -10.95 1.10
C ASN A 6 5.22 -10.85 1.69
N LYS A 7 4.59 -12.00 1.95
CA LYS A 7 3.25 -12.04 2.55
C LYS A 7 3.24 -11.52 3.98
N ALA A 8 4.33 -11.69 4.74
CA ALA A 8 4.43 -11.16 6.10
C ALA A 8 4.46 -9.62 6.09
N VAL A 9 5.20 -9.02 5.15
CA VAL A 9 5.27 -7.57 4.96
C VAL A 9 3.87 -7.00 4.66
N ILE A 10 3.14 -7.59 3.70
CA ILE A 10 1.79 -7.13 3.36
C ILE A 10 0.81 -7.29 4.54
N ARG A 11 0.88 -8.39 5.30
CA ARG A 11 0.03 -8.57 6.50
C ARG A 11 0.29 -7.50 7.54
N ARG A 12 1.56 -7.11 7.74
CA ARG A 12 1.94 -6.02 8.65
C ARG A 12 1.37 -4.68 8.17
N PHE A 13 1.55 -4.37 6.89
CA PHE A 13 1.01 -3.15 6.27
C PHE A 13 -0.51 -3.04 6.44
N VAL A 14 -1.27 -4.09 6.11
CA VAL A 14 -2.74 -4.09 6.24
C VAL A 14 -3.17 -3.88 7.69
N LYS A 15 -2.53 -4.55 8.65
CA LYS A 15 -2.90 -4.40 10.06
C LYS A 15 -2.54 -3.01 10.60
N GLU A 16 -1.26 -2.66 10.56
CA GLU A 16 -0.75 -1.49 11.28
C GLU A 16 -1.07 -0.18 10.54
N VAL A 17 -0.99 -0.16 9.21
CA VAL A 17 -1.19 1.06 8.42
C VAL A 17 -2.66 1.22 8.04
N LEU A 18 -3.29 0.22 7.42
CA LEU A 18 -4.66 0.38 6.90
C LEU A 18 -5.72 0.29 8.01
N ASN A 19 -5.63 -0.70 8.90
CA ASN A 19 -6.64 -0.91 9.93
C ASN A 19 -6.41 -0.04 11.17
N ASP A 20 -5.19 -0.07 11.73
CA ASP A 20 -4.84 0.63 12.96
C ASP A 20 -4.47 2.11 12.73
N LYS A 21 -4.31 2.53 11.46
CA LYS A 21 -3.98 3.91 11.05
C LYS A 21 -2.67 4.43 11.63
N ASN A 22 -1.73 3.53 11.96
CA ASN A 22 -0.42 3.90 12.46
C ASN A 22 0.53 4.23 11.31
N LEU A 23 0.46 5.47 10.81
CA LEU A 23 1.24 5.91 9.65
C LEU A 23 2.76 5.98 9.93
N ALA A 24 3.18 6.05 11.20
CA ALA A 24 4.61 6.03 11.55
C ALA A 24 5.31 4.73 11.12
N VAL A 25 4.56 3.65 10.93
CA VAL A 25 5.09 2.36 10.47
C VAL A 25 5.44 2.36 8.98
N ILE A 26 4.92 3.31 8.19
CA ILE A 26 5.17 3.37 6.74
C ILE A 26 6.66 3.48 6.45
N ASP A 27 7.40 4.30 7.21
CA ASP A 27 8.84 4.51 7.02
C ASP A 27 9.69 3.24 7.27
N GLU A 28 9.14 2.25 7.97
CA GLU A 28 9.80 0.96 8.21
C GLU A 28 9.49 -0.08 7.14
N ILE A 29 8.34 0.03 6.46
CA ILE A 29 7.83 -0.96 5.52
C ILE A 29 8.13 -0.54 4.08
N CYS A 30 8.03 0.75 3.81
CA CYS A 30 8.04 1.32 2.47
C CYS A 30 9.41 1.95 2.19
N PRO A 31 10.13 1.52 1.16
CA PRO A 31 11.38 2.17 0.80
C PRO A 31 11.11 3.60 0.30
N PRO A 32 12.04 4.55 0.50
CA PRO A 32 11.81 5.97 0.19
C PRO A 32 11.61 6.26 -1.30
N ASP A 33 11.98 5.33 -2.19
CA ASP A 33 11.82 5.38 -3.63
C ASP A 33 10.60 4.58 -4.14
N TYR A 34 9.74 4.11 -3.25
CA TYR A 34 8.50 3.44 -3.62
C TYR A 34 7.61 4.35 -4.49
N VAL A 35 7.12 3.79 -5.59
CA VAL A 35 6.15 4.44 -6.48
C VAL A 35 4.85 3.63 -6.44
N GLU A 36 3.78 4.26 -5.96
CA GLU A 36 2.43 3.69 -6.04
C GLU A 36 1.94 3.75 -7.48
N LEU A 37 1.65 2.59 -8.07
CA LEU A 37 1.17 2.46 -9.44
C LEU A 37 -0.29 2.02 -9.50
N ASP A 38 -0.85 1.54 -8.38
CA ASP A 38 -2.24 1.16 -8.30
C ASP A 38 -3.08 2.38 -7.92
N PRO A 39 -3.91 2.91 -8.85
CA PRO A 39 -4.79 4.02 -8.52
C PRO A 39 -5.83 3.56 -7.50
N LEU A 40 -6.15 4.41 -6.51
CA LEU A 40 -7.32 4.13 -5.68
C LEU A 40 -8.57 4.11 -6.56
N PRO A 41 -9.62 3.35 -6.18
CA PRO A 41 -10.90 3.37 -6.88
C PRO A 41 -11.39 4.81 -7.08
N GLY A 42 -11.70 5.20 -8.33
CA GLY A 42 -12.10 6.56 -8.64
C GLY A 42 -10.97 7.52 -9.04
N GLN A 43 -9.71 7.09 -8.99
CA GLN A 43 -8.54 7.90 -9.38
C GLN A 43 -7.87 7.42 -10.68
N GLY A 44 -8.26 6.26 -11.20
CA GLY A 44 -7.71 5.74 -12.46
C GLY A 44 -8.22 6.53 -13.67
N PRO A 45 -7.46 6.58 -14.79
CA PRO A 45 -7.89 7.24 -16.03
C PRO A 45 -9.28 6.79 -16.51
N GLU A 46 -9.58 5.50 -16.35
CA GLU A 46 -10.88 4.93 -16.72
C GLU A 46 -12.01 5.36 -15.77
N ASP A 47 -11.72 5.54 -14.47
CA ASP A 47 -12.74 6.00 -13.52
C ASP A 47 -12.98 7.51 -13.61
N LEU A 48 -11.96 8.31 -13.91
CA LEU A 48 -12.09 9.75 -14.15
C LEU A 48 -12.94 10.04 -15.39
N ARG A 49 -12.83 9.22 -16.44
CA ARG A 49 -13.65 9.34 -17.67
C ARG A 49 -15.13 9.00 -17.46
N ARG A 50 -15.49 8.37 -16.34
CA ARG A 50 -16.88 8.01 -16.00
C ARG A 50 -17.61 9.07 -15.16
N ARG A 51 -16.96 10.18 -14.83
CA ARG A 51 -17.52 11.34 -14.12
C ARG A 51 -17.94 12.42 -15.10
#